data_AF-A0A7S1VRP4-F1
#
_entry.id   AF-A0A7S1VRP4-F1
#
_cell.length_a   1.000
_cell.length_b   1.000
_cell.length_c   1.000
_cell.angle_alpha   90.00
_cell.angle_beta   90.00
_cell.angle_gamma   90.00
#
_symmetry.space_group_name_H-M   'P 1'
#
loop_
_entity.id
_entity.type
_entity.pdbx_description
1 polymer ?
#
loop_
_entity_poly.entity_id
_entity_poly.type
_entity_poly.pdbx_seq_one_letter_code
_entity_poly.pdbx_strand_id
1 'polypeptide(L)'
;ARRESSSSNSVGGVLILGQRQITYVAMGVTRVVPLPSCLLLTWDVLPGGGARYLLGDELGNLHILSLQLQGQDRVSGLQLDTLGSCSIPSSVTYVQNGLVFVGSQLGDAQWIQ
;
A
#
# COMPACT_ATOMS: atom_id res chain seq x y z
N ALA A 1 16.66 2.77 -10.18
CA ALA A 1 15.84 3.85 -10.76
C ALA A 1 15.66 4.95 -9.71
N ARG A 2 16.05 6.18 -10.02
CA ARG A 2 15.95 7.33 -9.11
C ARG A 2 14.49 7.77 -9.06
N ARG A 3 13.83 7.67 -7.90
CA ARG A 3 12.45 8.16 -7.72
C ARG A 3 12.50 9.69 -7.75
N GLU A 4 12.01 10.31 -8.81
CA GLU A 4 11.86 11.75 -8.90
C GLU A 4 10.78 12.19 -7.90
N SER A 5 11.19 13.07 -6.98
CA SER A 5 10.33 13.65 -5.96
C SER A 5 9.45 14.72 -6.62
N SER A 6 8.35 14.30 -7.26
CA SER A 6 7.24 15.20 -7.55
C SER A 6 6.74 15.76 -6.21
N SER A 7 6.75 17.08 -6.07
CA SER A 7 6.35 17.84 -4.87
C SER A 7 5.04 17.32 -4.27
N SER A 8 5.15 16.39 -3.32
CA SER A 8 4.01 15.80 -2.64
C SER A 8 3.81 16.54 -1.33
N ASN A 9 2.60 17.04 -1.10
CA ASN A 9 2.16 17.40 0.24
C ASN A 9 2.40 16.20 1.16
N SER A 10 3.50 16.26 1.91
CA SER A 10 3.95 15.15 2.73
C SER A 10 3.16 15.18 4.02
N VAL A 11 2.14 14.34 4.11
CA VAL A 11 1.31 14.15 5.31
C VAL A 11 2.12 13.70 6.53
N GLY A 12 3.35 13.23 6.33
CA GLY A 12 4.24 12.75 7.39
C GLY A 12 3.67 11.54 8.14
N GLY A 13 4.24 11.24 9.31
CA GLY A 13 3.82 10.13 10.15
C GLY A 13 4.34 8.77 9.68
N VAL A 14 3.79 7.71 10.27
CA VAL A 14 4.19 6.32 10.05
C VAL A 14 2.96 5.43 9.87
N LEU A 15 3.02 4.52 8.91
CA LEU A 15 2.09 3.40 8.79
C LEU A 15 2.67 2.15 9.46
N ILE A 16 1.87 1.52 10.31
CA ILE A 16 2.19 0.29 11.02
C ILE A 16 1.25 -0.77 10.46
N LEU A 17 1.82 -1.75 9.76
CA LEU A 17 1.09 -2.88 9.18
C LEU A 17 1.05 -4.02 10.21
N GLY A 18 -0.11 -4.26 10.81
CA GLY A 18 -0.35 -5.42 11.67
C GLY A 18 -1.12 -6.52 10.96
N GLN A 19 -1.31 -7.66 11.61
CA GLN A 19 -2.05 -8.81 11.05
C GLN A 19 -3.58 -8.65 11.08
N ARG A 20 -4.10 -7.75 11.91
CA ARG A 20 -5.55 -7.53 12.09
C ARG A 20 -6.00 -6.11 11.81
N GLN A 21 -5.05 -5.19 11.64
CA GLN A 21 -5.33 -3.78 11.39
C GLN A 21 -4.08 -3.10 10.83
N ILE A 22 -4.31 -2.02 10.10
CA ILE A 22 -3.28 -1.05 9.74
C ILE A 22 -3.51 0.21 10.55
N THR A 23 -2.46 0.73 11.17
CA THR A 23 -2.52 1.96 11.97
C THR A 23 -1.63 3.03 11.35
N TYR A 24 -2.18 4.21 11.10
CA TYR A 24 -1.43 5.42 10.82
C TYR A 24 -1.27 6.23 12.09
N VAL A 25 -0.04 6.70 12.36
CA VAL A 25 0.29 7.56 13.50
C VAL A 25 1.08 8.78 13.02
N ALA A 26 0.60 9.96 13.39
CA ALA A 26 1.28 11.24 13.25
C ALA A 26 1.04 12.10 14.51
N MET A 27 1.62 13.30 14.56
CA MET A 27 1.50 14.19 15.72
C MET A 27 0.03 14.49 16.04
N GLY A 28 -0.50 13.88 17.11
CA GLY A 28 -1.88 14.05 17.57
C GLY A 28 -2.95 13.40 16.67
N VAL A 29 -2.57 12.57 15.69
CA VAL A 29 -3.50 11.90 14.79
C VAL A 29 -3.20 10.40 14.74
N THR A 30 -4.20 9.59 15.09
CA THR A 30 -4.16 8.13 14.93
C THR A 30 -5.36 7.71 14.10
N ARG A 31 -5.12 6.93 13.04
CA ARG A 31 -6.17 6.35 12.19
C ARG A 31 -5.95 4.85 12.07
N VAL A 32 -7.03 4.09 12.08
CA VAL A 32 -6.98 2.63 12.04
C VAL A 32 -7.96 2.14 10.97
N VAL A 33 -7.53 1.17 10.17
CA VAL A 33 -8.43 0.36 9.32
C VAL A 33 -8.27 -1.11 9.72
N PRO A 34 -9.36 -1.83 10.04
CA PRO A 34 -9.29 -3.25 10.34
C PRO A 34 -8.96 -4.04 9.08
N LEU A 35 -8.26 -5.16 9.24
CA LEU A 35 -7.98 -6.12 8.18
C LEU A 35 -8.78 -7.41 8.43
N PRO A 36 -9.17 -8.13 7.36
CA PRO A 36 -9.39 -9.57 7.46
C PRO A 36 -8.15 -10.23 8.09
N SER A 37 -8.32 -11.40 8.72
CA SER A 37 -7.18 -12.13 9.29
C SER A 37 -6.24 -12.60 8.17
N CYS A 38 -5.27 -11.77 7.79
CA CYS A 38 -4.23 -12.07 6.82
C CYS A 38 -2.93 -11.32 7.15
N LEU A 39 -1.80 -11.89 6.75
CA LEU A 39 -0.48 -11.28 6.87
C LEU A 39 -0.12 -10.52 5.59
N LEU A 40 0.11 -9.22 5.72
CA LEU A 40 0.70 -8.40 4.65
C LEU A 40 2.20 -8.70 4.55
N LEU A 41 2.66 -9.16 3.38
CA LEU A 41 4.03 -9.57 3.14
C LEU A 41 4.86 -8.51 2.43
N THR A 42 4.22 -7.71 1.57
CA THR A 42 4.90 -6.81 0.63
C THR A 42 4.18 -5.48 0.53
N TRP A 43 4.91 -4.45 0.15
CA TRP A 43 4.35 -3.13 -0.09
C TRP A 43 5.15 -2.37 -1.16
N ASP A 44 4.49 -1.45 -1.85
CA ASP A 44 5.14 -0.40 -2.63
C ASP A 44 4.31 0.89 -2.63
N VAL A 45 4.93 2.01 -3.00
CA VAL A 45 4.28 3.32 -3.07
C VAL A 45 3.71 3.54 -4.47
N LEU A 46 2.44 3.93 -4.54
CA LEU A 46 1.81 4.33 -5.80
C LEU A 46 2.10 5.80 -6.12
N PRO A 47 2.15 6.18 -7.41
CA PRO A 47 2.32 7.57 -7.81
C PRO A 47 1.13 8.44 -7.34
N GLY A 48 1.41 9.73 -7.13
CA GLY A 48 0.45 10.69 -6.59
C GLY A 48 0.76 11.16 -5.17
N GLY A 49 2.02 11.12 -4.76
CA GLY A 49 2.50 11.84 -3.58
C GLY A 49 2.36 11.12 -2.23
N GLY A 50 2.50 9.79 -2.21
CA GLY A 50 2.64 9.04 -0.95
C GLY A 50 1.36 8.85 -0.15
N ALA A 51 0.20 9.15 -0.74
CA ALA A 51 -1.10 8.89 -0.12
C ALA A 51 -1.68 7.51 -0.45
N ARG A 52 -1.04 6.74 -1.33
CA ARG A 52 -1.52 5.43 -1.77
C ARG A 52 -0.40 4.40 -1.81
N TYR A 53 -0.70 3.21 -1.34
CA TYR A 53 0.25 2.11 -1.21
C TYR A 53 -0.37 0.85 -1.79
N LEU A 54 0.43 0.10 -2.55
CA LEU A 54 0.10 -1.25 -2.99
C LEU A 54 0.58 -2.23 -1.91
N LEU A 55 -0.25 -3.19 -1.54
CA LEU A 55 0.06 -4.19 -0.51
C LEU A 55 -0.26 -5.59 -1.04
N GLY A 56 0.58 -6.58 -0.73
CA GLY A 56 0.34 -7.98 -1.05
C GLY A 56 0.28 -8.84 0.21
N ASP A 57 -0.66 -9.78 0.28
CA ASP A 57 -0.84 -10.67 1.44
C ASP A 57 -0.42 -12.13 1.19
N GLU A 58 -0.35 -12.91 2.28
CA GLU A 58 0.05 -14.33 2.28
C GLU A 58 -0.89 -15.27 1.51
N LEU A 59 -2.10 -14.82 1.18
CA LEU A 59 -3.09 -15.57 0.41
C LEU A 59 -3.01 -15.24 -1.09
N GLY A 60 -2.10 -14.36 -1.50
CA GLY A 60 -1.95 -13.92 -2.88
C GLY A 60 -2.91 -12.81 -3.27
N ASN A 61 -3.55 -12.11 -2.34
CA ASN A 61 -4.38 -10.94 -2.68
C ASN A 61 -3.52 -9.68 -2.78
N LEU A 62 -3.91 -8.79 -3.69
CA LEU A 62 -3.38 -7.44 -3.80
C LEU A 62 -4.41 -6.43 -3.34
N HIS A 63 -3.94 -5.45 -2.57
CA HIS A 63 -4.75 -4.40 -1.98
C HIS A 63 -4.14 -3.03 -2.26
N ILE A 64 -5.00 -2.01 -2.36
CA ILE A 64 -4.58 -0.61 -2.30
C ILE A 64 -5.00 -0.04 -0.95
N LEU A 65 -4.02 0.48 -0.21
CA LEU A 65 -4.26 1.33 0.95
C LEU A 65 -4.21 2.80 0.52
N SER A 66 -5.30 3.52 0.71
CA SER A 66 -5.42 4.96 0.45
C SER A 66 -5.57 5.74 1.76
N LEU A 67 -4.76 6.78 1.92
CA LEU A 67 -4.88 7.77 2.98
C LEU A 67 -5.90 8.80 2.52
N GLN A 68 -7.04 8.84 3.20
CA GLN A 68 -8.04 9.88 2.96
C GLN A 68 -7.53 11.17 3.60
N LEU A 69 -7.44 12.23 2.80
CA LEU A 69 -6.96 13.53 3.23
C LEU A 69 -8.12 14.50 3.45
N GLN A 70 -8.08 15.24 4.56
CA GLN A 70 -8.92 16.41 4.80
C GLN A 70 -8.05 17.65 4.59
N GLY A 71 -8.23 18.32 3.45
CA GLY A 71 -7.36 19.42 3.03
C GLY A 71 -6.03 18.91 2.49
N GLN A 72 -4.96 19.70 2.68
CA GLN A 72 -3.65 19.41 2.07
C GLN A 72 -2.78 18.44 2.89
N ASP A 73 -2.85 18.48 4.22
CA ASP A 73 -1.81 17.85 5.07
C ASP A 73 -2.35 17.00 6.23
N ARG A 74 -3.67 16.71 6.28
CA ARG A 74 -4.27 15.97 7.41
C ARG A 74 -4.93 14.67 6.97
N VAL A 75 -4.45 13.54 7.49
CA VAL A 75 -5.10 12.24 7.29
C VAL A 75 -6.40 12.15 8.11
N SER A 76 -7.53 12.07 7.43
CA SER A 76 -8.85 11.89 8.03
C SER A 76 -9.23 10.43 8.21
N GLY A 77 -8.69 9.54 7.38
CA GLY A 77 -9.05 8.13 7.39
C GLY A 77 -8.10 7.26 6.57
N LEU A 78 -8.29 5.95 6.70
CA LEU A 78 -7.62 4.94 5.91
C LEU A 78 -8.69 4.11 5.18
N GLN A 79 -8.45 3.82 3.92
CA GLN A 79 -9.31 2.97 3.10
C GLN A 79 -8.46 1.86 2.50
N LEU A 80 -8.90 0.62 2.63
CA LEU A 80 -8.27 -0.54 2.00
C LEU A 80 -9.24 -1.15 1.00
N ASP A 81 -8.81 -1.24 -0.25
CA ASP A 81 -9.57 -1.86 -1.33
C ASP A 81 -8.80 -3.06 -1.89
N THR A 82 -9.42 -4.23 -1.98
CA THR A 82 -8.82 -5.41 -2.61
C THR A 82 -9.00 -5.33 -4.13
N LEU A 83 -7.90 -5.41 -4.88
CA LEU A 83 -7.92 -5.34 -6.34
C LEU A 83 -8.19 -6.69 -7.00
N GLY A 84 -7.69 -7.77 -6.41
CA GLY A 84 -7.74 -9.10 -6.98
C GLY A 84 -6.66 -10.01 -6.40
N SER A 85 -6.37 -11.10 -7.12
CA SER A 85 -5.40 -12.10 -6.74
C SER A 85 -4.21 -12.18 -7.70
N CYS A 86 -3.10 -12.70 -7.20
CA CYS A 86 -1.83 -12.93 -7.89
C CYS A 86 -1.12 -14.14 -7.25
N SER A 87 0.06 -14.48 -7.75
CA SER A 87 1.00 -15.42 -7.10
C SER A 87 1.38 -14.86 -5.73
N ILE A 88 1.57 -15.72 -4.73
CA ILE A 88 1.92 -15.29 -3.37
C ILE A 88 3.15 -14.36 -3.44
N PRO A 89 2.99 -13.07 -3.11
CA PRO A 89 3.99 -12.06 -3.41
C PRO A 89 5.14 -12.13 -2.40
N SER A 90 6.36 -12.31 -2.89
CA SER A 90 7.61 -12.07 -2.14
C SER A 90 8.16 -10.66 -2.37
N SER A 91 7.76 -10.02 -3.47
CA SER A 91 8.01 -8.61 -3.74
C SER A 91 6.94 -8.04 -4.66
N VAL A 92 6.62 -6.74 -4.53
CA VAL A 92 5.74 -6.01 -5.45
C VAL A 92 6.42 -4.70 -5.85
N THR A 93 6.32 -4.35 -7.13
CA THR A 93 6.84 -3.08 -7.64
C THR A 93 5.82 -2.48 -8.59
N TYR A 94 5.33 -1.29 -8.27
CA TYR A 94 4.61 -0.48 -9.24
C TYR A 94 5.59 0.07 -10.27
N VAL A 95 5.27 -0.10 -11.55
CA VAL A 95 6.14 0.34 -12.64
C VAL A 95 5.62 1.64 -13.25
N GLN A 96 4.51 1.57 -14.00
CA GLN A 96 3.87 2.74 -14.61
C GLN A 96 2.49 2.38 -15.14
N ASN A 97 1.59 3.37 -15.26
CA ASN A 97 0.30 3.26 -15.94
C ASN A 97 -0.57 2.06 -15.47
N GLY A 98 -0.49 1.73 -14.18
CA GLY A 98 -1.23 0.60 -13.59
C GLY A 98 -0.50 -0.73 -13.66
N LEU A 99 0.60 -0.81 -14.43
CA LEU A 99 1.42 -2.01 -14.52
C LEU A 99 2.18 -2.26 -13.20
N VAL A 100 2.03 -3.47 -12.68
CA VAL A 100 2.70 -3.95 -11.47
C VAL A 100 3.48 -5.22 -11.81
N PHE A 101 4.71 -5.29 -11.30
CA PHE A 101 5.48 -6.52 -11.26
C PHE A 101 5.30 -7.19 -9.89
N VAL A 102 4.95 -8.48 -9.89
CA VAL A 102 4.84 -9.33 -8.70
C VAL A 102 5.91 -10.41 -8.77
N GLY A 103 6.89 -10.32 -7.87
CA GLY A 103 7.84 -11.40 -7.64
C GLY A 103 7.24 -12.43 -6.69
N SER A 104 7.44 -13.71 -6.97
CA SER A 104 7.00 -14.81 -6.09
C SER A 104 8.13 -15.82 -5.90
N GLN A 105 8.20 -16.40 -4.70
CA GLN A 105 9.07 -17.53 -4.36
C GLN A 105 8.33 -18.88 -4.37
N LEU A 106 7.00 -18.85 -4.31
CA LEU A 106 6.13 -20.03 -4.19
C LEU A 106 5.29 -20.27 -5.44
N GLY A 107 5.49 -19.47 -6.49
CA GLY A 107 4.84 -19.58 -7.78
C GLY A 107 5.58 -18.76 -8.82
N ASP A 108 4.97 -18.57 -9.99
CA ASP A 108 5.57 -17.79 -11.07
C ASP A 108 5.54 -16.29 -10.74
N ALA A 109 6.64 -15.60 -11.06
CA ALA A 109 6.65 -14.14 -11.10
C ALA A 109 5.81 -13.66 -12.30
N GLN A 110 5.11 -12.53 -12.14
CA GLN A 110 4.15 -12.07 -13.13
C GLN A 110 4.08 -10.54 -13.27
N TRP A 111 3.59 -10.13 -14.43
CA TRP A 111 3.19 -8.77 -14.74
C TRP A 111 1.67 -8.69 -14.76
N ILE A 112 1.08 -7.71 -14.09
CA ILE A 112 -0.36 -7.53 -13.98
C ILE A 112 -0.75 -6.07 -14.21
N GLN A 113 -1.97 -5.84 -14.69
CA GLN A 113 -2.56 -4.52 -14.97
C GLN A 113 -4.02 -4.48 -14.55
#